data_AF-A0A452YEE1-F1
#
_entry.id   AF-A0A452YEE1-F1
#
_cell.length_a   1.000
_cell.length_b   1.000
_cell.length_c   1.000
_cell.angle_alpha   90.00
_cell.angle_beta   90.00
_cell.angle_gamma   90.00
#
_symmetry.space_group_name_H-M   'P 1'
#
loop_
_entity.id
_entity.type
_entity.pdbx_description
1 polymer ?
#
loop_
_entity_poly.entity_id
_entity_poly.type
_entity_poly.pdbx_seq_one_letter_code
_entity_poly.pdbx_strand_id
1 'polypeptide(L)'
;AYIATVIQSTPLNIQFRRTLAGNRWDAWLHLVRHLMDAQLSQQPDQLCWKLTKNGEFSVKSMYLDVINSSIVPRSKHVWKVKVPLKIKVFMWF
;
A
#
# COMPACT_ATOMS: atom_id res chain seq x y z
N ALA A 1 -12.53 -5.10 -3.47
CA ALA A 1 -13.18 -5.07 -2.15
C ALA A 1 -13.05 -3.67 -1.59
N TYR A 2 -14.14 -3.10 -1.09
CA TYR A 2 -14.17 -1.75 -0.53
C TYR A 2 -13.63 -1.78 0.91
N ILE A 3 -12.82 -0.80 1.32
CA ILE A 3 -12.14 -0.83 2.63
C ILE A 3 -13.17 -0.97 3.77
N ALA A 4 -14.29 -0.25 3.70
CA ALA A 4 -15.30 -0.32 4.75
C ALA A 4 -15.92 -1.72 4.91
N THR A 5 -16.10 -2.47 3.83
CA THR A 5 -16.66 -3.84 3.92
C THR A 5 -15.76 -4.80 4.69
N VAL A 6 -14.44 -4.59 4.63
CA VAL A 6 -13.47 -5.43 5.36
C VAL A 6 -13.46 -5.05 6.84
N ILE A 7 -13.45 -3.75 7.14
CA ILE A 7 -13.36 -3.22 8.52
C ILE A 7 -14.65 -3.43 9.32
N GLN A 8 -15.82 -3.49 8.67
CA GLN A 8 -17.11 -3.73 9.33
C GLN A 8 -17.26 -5.14 9.94
N SER A 9 -16.42 -6.10 9.54
CA SER A 9 -16.48 -7.48 10.05
C SER A 9 -15.63 -7.67 11.30
N THR A 10 -16.19 -8.30 12.34
CA THR A 10 -15.47 -8.72 13.56
C THR A 10 -15.63 -10.24 13.76
N PRO A 11 -14.55 -11.03 13.56
CA PRO A 11 -13.20 -10.65 13.14
C PRO A 11 -13.12 -10.20 11.66
N LEU A 12 -12.09 -9.41 11.33
CA LEU A 12 -11.84 -8.93 9.97
C LEU A 12 -11.83 -10.10 8.97
N ASN A 13 -12.52 -9.95 7.84
CA ASN A 13 -12.57 -10.93 6.76
C ASN A 13 -11.27 -10.92 5.93
N ILE A 14 -10.16 -11.33 6.56
CA ILE A 14 -8.82 -11.36 5.98
C ILE A 14 -8.21 -12.73 6.24
N GLN A 15 -7.78 -13.39 5.16
CA GLN A 15 -7.13 -14.70 5.22
C GLN A 15 -5.72 -14.61 4.67
N PHE A 16 -4.77 -15.21 5.39
CA PHE A 16 -3.38 -15.28 4.96
C PHE A 16 -3.06 -16.65 4.40
N ARG A 17 -2.43 -16.68 3.22
CA ARG A 17 -1.92 -17.92 2.63
C ARG A 17 -0.80 -18.57 3.47
N ARG A 18 -0.07 -17.77 4.25
CA ARG A 18 1.02 -18.22 5.13
C ARG A 18 0.73 -17.77 6.55
N THR A 19 1.06 -18.61 7.52
CA THR A 19 0.92 -18.28 8.94
C THR A 19 1.80 -17.09 9.31
N LEU A 20 1.19 -16.09 9.95
CA LEU A 20 1.92 -15.00 10.60
C LEU A 20 2.41 -15.51 11.96
N ALA A 21 3.70 -15.37 12.23
CA ALA A 21 4.32 -15.83 13.47
C ALA A 21 5.40 -14.83 13.93
N GLY A 22 5.64 -14.78 15.24
CA GLY A 22 6.55 -13.84 15.89
C GLY A 22 6.18 -12.39 15.56
N ASN A 23 7.18 -11.56 15.25
CA ASN A 23 7.03 -10.12 15.01
C ASN A 23 5.97 -9.76 13.95
N ARG A 24 5.70 -10.65 12.99
CA ARG A 24 4.66 -10.43 11.97
C ARG A 24 3.25 -10.55 12.54
N TRP A 25 3.04 -11.41 13.52
CA TRP A 25 1.78 -11.53 14.23
C TRP A 25 1.55 -10.34 15.16
N ASP A 26 2.59 -9.87 15.85
CA ASP A 26 2.50 -8.66 16.68
C ASP A 26 2.17 -7.43 15.83
N ALA A 27 2.87 -7.24 14.71
CA ALA A 27 2.56 -6.16 13.76
C ALA A 27 1.14 -6.25 13.21
N TRP A 28 0.63 -7.46 12.97
CA TRP A 28 -0.76 -7.68 12.58
C TRP A 28 -1.74 -7.26 13.68
N LEU A 29 -1.52 -7.67 14.93
CA LEU A 29 -2.38 -7.27 16.04
C LEU A 29 -2.38 -5.75 16.26
N HIS A 30 -1.22 -5.10 16.13
CA HIS A 30 -1.13 -3.64 16.17
C HIS A 30 -1.96 -2.99 15.06
N LEU A 31 -1.86 -3.51 13.83
CA LEU A 31 -2.66 -3.04 12.71
C LEU A 31 -4.16 -3.21 12.96
N VAL A 32 -4.60 -4.39 13.43
CA VAL A 32 -6.02 -4.66 13.70
C VAL A 32 -6.57 -3.70 14.76
N ARG A 33 -5.83 -3.42 15.82
CA ARG A 33 -6.23 -2.43 16.84
C ARG A 33 -6.44 -1.04 16.24
N HIS A 34 -5.50 -0.56 15.43
CA HIS A 34 -5.64 0.74 14.76
C HIS A 34 -6.82 0.79 13.78
N LEU A 35 -7.12 -0.34 13.12
CA LEU A 35 -8.25 -0.42 12.20
C LEU A 35 -9.61 -0.41 12.93
N MET A 36 -9.68 -0.98 14.14
CA MET A 36 -10.91 -0.98 14.94
C MET A 36 -11.28 0.43 15.43
N ASP A 37 -10.28 1.26 15.72
CA ASP A 37 -10.48 2.65 16.16
C ASP A 37 -10.70 3.63 14.97
N ALA A 38 -10.54 3.17 13.73
CA ALA A 38 -10.65 4.02 12.55
C ALA A 38 -12.13 4.33 12.23
N GLN A 39 -12.51 5.60 12.36
CA GLN A 39 -13.81 6.08 11.90
C GLN A 39 -13.78 6.34 10.39
N LEU A 40 -14.52 5.53 9.63
CA LEU A 40 -14.64 5.68 8.18
C LEU A 40 -15.72 6.70 7.83
N SER A 41 -15.46 7.53 6.82
CA SER A 41 -16.50 8.36 6.21
C SER A 41 -17.33 7.54 5.23
N GLN A 42 -18.54 8.01 4.90
CA GLN A 42 -19.38 7.41 3.87
C GLN A 42 -18.93 7.75 2.44
N GLN A 43 -17.81 8.46 2.28
CA GLN A 43 -17.29 8.82 0.97
C GLN A 43 -16.61 7.61 0.31
N PRO A 44 -16.69 7.48 -1.02
CA PRO A 44 -16.03 6.41 -1.75
C PRO A 44 -14.52 6.40 -1.48
N ASP A 45 -13.92 5.21 -1.41
CA ASP A 45 -12.46 5.03 -1.34
C ASP A 45 -11.76 5.80 -2.47
N GLN A 46 -10.79 6.64 -2.11
CA GLN A 46 -9.99 7.42 -3.06
C GLN A 46 -8.51 7.08 -2.96
N LEU A 47 -7.86 6.96 -4.12
CA LEU A 47 -6.41 6.85 -4.22
C LEU A 47 -5.80 8.25 -4.20
N CYS A 48 -5.11 8.58 -3.11
CA CYS A 48 -4.46 9.87 -2.96
C CYS A 48 -2.93 9.73 -3.03
N TRP A 49 -2.31 10.56 -3.85
CA TRP A 49 -0.88 10.72 -3.95
C TRP A 49 -0.36 11.58 -2.80
N LYS A 50 0.40 10.98 -1.88
CA LYS A 50 0.85 11.64 -0.64
C LYS A 50 1.88 12.75 -0.86
N LEU A 51 2.54 12.81 -2.01
CA LEU A 51 3.59 13.79 -2.30
C LEU A 51 3.04 15.12 -2.82
N THR A 52 1.76 15.19 -3.16
CA THR A 52 1.09 16.41 -3.60
C THR A 52 -0.05 16.76 -2.65
N LYS A 53 -0.23 18.04 -2.37
CA LYS A 53 -1.32 18.51 -1.48
C LYS A 53 -2.71 18.21 -2.04
N ASN A 54 -2.81 18.17 -3.37
CA ASN A 54 -4.07 17.92 -4.08
C ASN A 54 -4.38 16.41 -4.18
N GLY A 55 -3.48 15.54 -3.73
CA GLY A 55 -3.67 14.09 -3.82
C GLY A 55 -3.54 13.52 -5.25
N GLU A 56 -3.19 14.34 -6.24
CA GLU A 56 -3.02 13.90 -7.62
C GLU A 56 -1.60 13.41 -7.90
N PHE A 57 -1.51 12.30 -8.63
CA PHE A 57 -0.23 11.80 -9.09
C PHE A 57 0.42 12.77 -10.07
N SER A 58 1.70 13.02 -9.89
CA SER A 58 2.52 13.76 -10.84
C SER A 58 3.89 13.12 -10.97
N VAL A 59 4.29 12.88 -12.22
CA VAL A 59 5.62 12.35 -12.57
C VAL A 59 6.73 13.18 -11.93
N LYS A 60 6.58 14.51 -11.91
CA LYS A 60 7.55 15.41 -11.26
C LYS A 60 7.71 15.13 -9.77
N SER A 61 6.60 15.03 -9.05
CA SER A 61 6.63 14.76 -7.60
C SER A 61 7.20 13.38 -7.26
N MET A 62 6.91 12.38 -8.10
CA MET A 62 7.51 11.05 -7.98
C MET A 62 9.04 11.11 -8.13
N TYR A 63 9.53 11.70 -9.23
CA TYR A 63 10.99 11.78 -9.46
C TYR A 63 11.71 12.59 -8.38
N LEU A 64 11.13 13.69 -7.90
CA LEU A 64 11.72 14.48 -6.82
C LEU A 64 11.86 13.67 -5.53
N ASP A 65 10.83 12.91 -5.16
CA ASP A 65 10.87 12.06 -3.96
C ASP A 65 11.93 10.95 -4.11
N VAL A 66 12.00 10.30 -5.27
CA VAL A 66 13.00 9.26 -5.56
C VAL A 66 14.42 9.80 -5.50
N ILE A 67 14.69 10.96 -6.12
CA ILE A 67 16.03 11.59 -6.13
C ILE A 67 16.45 12.02 -4.73
N ASN A 68 15.51 12.55 -3.94
CA ASN A 68 15.78 13.00 -2.57
C ASN A 68 15.85 11.83 -1.58
N SER A 69 15.22 10.69 -1.90
CA SER A 69 15.38 9.46 -1.16
C SER A 69 16.78 8.90 -1.44
N SER A 70 17.65 8.91 -0.44
CA SER A 70 19.02 8.35 -0.52
C SER A 70 19.05 6.82 -0.74
N ILE A 71 17.89 6.21 -0.98
CA ILE A 71 17.67 4.78 -1.13
C ILE A 71 17.12 4.56 -2.53
N VAL A 72 18.00 4.30 -3.50
CA VAL A 72 17.57 3.77 -4.80
C VAL A 72 16.83 2.46 -4.55
N PRO A 73 15.56 2.32 -4.97
CA PRO A 73 14.83 1.07 -4.82
C PRO A 73 15.60 -0.05 -5.52
N ARG A 74 16.19 -0.98 -4.76
CA ARG A 74 16.83 -2.17 -5.31
C ARG A 74 15.77 -3.16 -5.77
N SER A 75 15.08 -2.80 -6.85
CA SER A 75 13.93 -3.50 -7.38
C SER A 75 14.35 -4.73 -8.20
N LYS A 76 15.03 -5.68 -7.56
CA LYS A 76 15.42 -6.96 -8.18
C LYS A 76 14.20 -7.82 -8.56
N HIS A 77 13.04 -7.55 -7.98
CA HIS A 77 11.83 -8.34 -8.15
C HIS A 77 10.90 -7.82 -9.26
N VAL A 78 11.01 -6.55 -9.66
CA VAL A 78 10.18 -5.97 -10.74
C VAL A 78 10.37 -6.71 -12.06
N TRP A 79 11.60 -7.12 -12.35
CA TRP A 79 11.89 -7.90 -13.55
C TRP A 79 11.31 -9.32 -13.53
N LYS A 80 11.05 -9.88 -12.35
CA LYS A 80 10.44 -11.22 -12.17
C LYS A 80 8.91 -11.23 -12.24
N VAL A 81 8.26 -10.06 -12.22
CA VAL A 81 6.79 -9.97 -12.31
C VAL A 81 6.32 -10.37 -13.71
N LYS A 82 5.21 -11.11 -13.83
CA LYS A 82 4.61 -11.46 -15.14
C LYS A 82 3.68 -10.34 -15.64
N VAL A 83 4.25 -9.19 -15.97
CA VAL A 83 3.53 -8.07 -16.63
C VAL A 83 4.24 -7.64 -17.91
N PRO A 84 3.52 -7.05 -18.88
CA PRO A 84 4.12 -6.52 -20.10
C PRO A 84 5.33 -5.60 -19.83
N LEU A 85 6.35 -5.69 -20.67
CA LEU A 85 7.58 -4.88 -20.54
C LEU A 85 7.30 -3.38 -20.45
N LYS A 86 6.32 -2.88 -21.21
CA LYS A 86 5.89 -1.48 -21.17
C LYS A 86 5.48 -1.03 -19.77
N ILE A 87 4.90 -1.91 -18.95
CA ILE A 87 4.51 -1.63 -17.56
C ILE A 87 5.72 -1.78 -16.62
N LYS A 88 6.59 -2.79 -16.84
CA LYS A 88 7.80 -2.99 -16.02
C LYS A 88 8.74 -1.79 -16.03
N VAL A 89 8.88 -1.12 -17.17
CA VAL A 89 9.75 0.07 -17.30
C VAL A 89 9.31 1.16 -16.31
N PHE A 90 8.01 1.33 -16.07
CA PHE A 90 7.51 2.28 -15.07
C PHE A 90 7.69 1.80 -13.62
N MET A 91 7.79 0.50 -13.37
CA MET A 91 7.98 -0.06 -12.03
C MET A 91 9.46 -0.09 -11.57
N TRP A 92 10.40 0.15 -12.48
CA TRP A 92 11.83 0.19 -12.15
C TRP A 92 12.22 1.51 -11.46
N PHE A 93 11.46 2.60 -11.68
CA PHE A 93 11.60 3.86 -10.96
C PHE A 93 10.82 3.85 -9.65
#